data_AF-A0A6G0XRX1-F1
#
_entry.id   AF-A0A6G0XRX1-F1
#
_cell.length_a   1.000
_cell.length_b   1.000
_cell.length_c   1.000
_cell.angle_alpha   90.00
_cell.angle_beta   90.00
_cell.angle_gamma   90.00
#
_symmetry.space_group_name_H-M   'P 1'
#
loop_
_entity.id
_entity.type
_entity.pdbx_description
1 polymer ?
#
loop_
_entity_poly.entity_id
_entity_poly.type
_entity_poly.pdbx_seq_one_letter_code
_entity_poly.pdbx_strand_id
1 'polypeptide(L)'
;MAALEGKTSKKRSATDANIKTEANKNKAQKSAKTGKPNGASKFQKKGSANGDKPAVDFKLQRKMNRPHYEVVKRAKEIWNIIRERDVEKTKRTQLVEELFHLVSGKIYDVAAKHDASRVIQSLLKFGTPAQRTSVIQELQPQLLELAKLQYGCFLVTKMLKYGSKEDRALIVREMTGNVVKLATHNVAANMLESAHEYLQPRQLSGLKLEFYGKEFAYFKSEMEDKKKTLADIIDHSPSKKEEILTHVADLLNRMVDKQLLGLAFVQALMLEYLTVASTERINAMVPNIRDAAVALLATRAGAKVVVICLSVGTPKDRKRIIKTLKDKVFEACNHISGYLVLLRILDVVDDTVLVQKSILSELHSHWLDVALHQNGSKVLLQLLSPLNSKYFGPEEIQLLQPPMVDDNGEQVVNYKKDPQVRRNELWKGLKSTIETMCSENAAALLRSKSGGHVLFEVVKQADNEDLTAAVFDAVMNEEAQDGVEPLFADSLAHKQLQRLIGIESFGKALLEALTKPAINTWAKTNRGSFVLLAFVKEQVAGASAALKKALDVKKLSATEKALAGTKLLLEKLELA
;
A
#
# COMPACT_ATOMS: atom_id res chain seq x y z
N MET A 1 -31.04 58.75 -0.18
CA MET A 1 -32.10 58.84 -1.21
C MET A 1 -32.45 57.39 -1.55
N ALA A 2 -33.63 56.87 -1.24
CA ALA A 2 -34.96 57.22 -1.81
C ALA A 2 -35.05 56.81 -3.30
N ALA A 3 -36.10 56.15 -3.79
CA ALA A 3 -37.47 56.04 -3.24
C ALA A 3 -37.92 54.61 -2.81
N LEU A 4 -39.20 54.51 -2.39
CA LEU A 4 -39.90 53.31 -1.90
C LEU A 4 -41.17 53.06 -2.74
N GLU A 5 -41.54 51.80 -2.93
CA GLU A 5 -42.93 51.31 -3.05
C GLU A 5 -42.92 49.76 -2.98
N GLY A 6 -43.88 49.04 -2.38
CA GLY A 6 -44.98 49.48 -1.51
C GLY A 6 -46.12 48.42 -1.42
N LYS A 7 -46.27 47.72 -0.27
CA LYS A 7 -47.46 46.98 0.22
C LYS A 7 -47.12 46.18 1.50
N THR A 8 -47.40 46.70 2.70
CA THR A 8 -48.62 46.53 3.55
C THR A 8 -48.67 45.24 4.39
N SER A 9 -48.89 45.39 5.71
CA SER A 9 -48.99 44.30 6.69
C SER A 9 -50.06 44.56 7.78
N LYS A 10 -50.56 43.47 8.39
CA LYS A 10 -51.45 43.28 9.58
C LYS A 10 -52.36 42.07 9.26
N LYS A 11 -52.87 41.26 10.22
CA LYS A 11 -52.92 41.34 11.70
C LYS A 11 -52.72 39.92 12.31
N ARG A 12 -52.81 39.75 13.64
CA ARG A 12 -52.51 38.49 14.39
C ARG A 12 -53.78 37.70 14.81
N SER A 13 -53.57 36.41 15.14
CA SER A 13 -54.36 35.52 16.04
C SER A 13 -55.80 35.13 15.60
N ALA A 14 -56.39 33.98 15.96
CA ALA A 14 -56.16 33.12 17.14
C ALA A 14 -56.58 31.61 16.97
N THR A 15 -56.28 30.81 18.01
CA THR A 15 -57.00 29.60 18.53
C THR A 15 -57.46 28.42 17.64
N ASP A 16 -56.87 27.26 17.94
CA ASP A 16 -57.50 25.96 18.30
C ASP A 16 -58.23 25.00 17.31
N ALA A 17 -58.04 23.72 17.68
CA ALA A 17 -58.92 22.55 17.54
C ALA A 17 -58.99 21.70 16.24
N ASN A 18 -58.82 20.39 16.49
CA ASN A 18 -59.50 19.22 15.92
C ASN A 18 -59.00 18.44 14.68
N ILE A 19 -58.72 17.16 14.98
CA ILE A 19 -59.09 15.93 14.26
C ILE A 19 -58.58 15.77 12.81
N LYS A 20 -57.63 14.84 12.65
CA LYS A 20 -57.68 13.82 11.59
C LYS A 20 -57.35 12.44 12.16
N THR A 21 -58.19 11.46 11.85
CA THR A 21 -58.04 10.05 12.22
C THR A 21 -57.21 9.26 11.20
N GLU A 22 -56.56 8.21 11.72
CA GLU A 22 -56.33 6.87 11.15
C GLU A 22 -56.20 6.66 9.62
N ALA A 23 -55.22 5.91 9.09
CA ALA A 23 -54.04 5.23 9.67
C ALA A 23 -52.99 5.04 8.53
N ASN A 24 -52.31 3.95 8.15
CA ASN A 24 -52.02 2.53 8.53
C ASN A 24 -50.78 2.17 7.62
N LYS A 25 -49.86 1.20 7.77
CA LYS A 25 -49.41 0.15 8.71
C LYS A 25 -48.01 -0.28 8.19
N ASN A 26 -47.01 -0.82 8.91
CA ASN A 26 -46.79 -1.09 10.33
C ASN A 26 -45.26 -1.28 10.56
N LYS A 27 -44.65 -0.74 11.62
CA LYS A 27 -43.26 -1.07 12.02
C LYS A 27 -43.03 -0.74 13.50
N ALA A 28 -42.61 -1.72 14.30
CA ALA A 28 -42.39 -1.54 15.73
C ALA A 28 -41.13 -2.27 16.21
N GLN A 29 -40.08 -1.49 16.50
CA GLN A 29 -39.14 -1.79 17.58
C GLN A 29 -39.50 -0.89 18.76
N LYS A 30 -39.39 -1.36 20.00
CA LYS A 30 -39.12 -0.50 21.17
C LYS A 30 -38.56 -1.30 22.33
N SER A 31 -38.03 -0.58 23.31
CA SER A 31 -37.20 -1.10 24.40
C SER A 31 -37.56 -0.43 25.74
N ALA A 32 -36.96 -0.95 26.82
CA ALA A 32 -36.91 -0.43 28.20
C ALA A 32 -38.12 -0.69 29.14
N LYS A 33 -37.76 -1.33 30.27
CA LYS A 33 -38.12 -1.12 31.70
C LYS A 33 -39.25 -0.11 32.04
N THR A 34 -40.04 -0.26 33.11
CA THR A 34 -39.78 -0.78 34.49
C THR A 34 -41.06 -1.37 35.15
N GLY A 35 -40.94 -1.96 36.36
CA GLY A 35 -42.04 -2.03 37.35
C GLY A 35 -42.52 -3.42 37.79
N LYS A 36 -42.73 -3.60 39.10
CA LYS A 36 -43.48 -4.72 39.71
C LYS A 36 -44.91 -4.28 40.03
N PRO A 37 -45.83 -5.24 40.23
CA PRO A 37 -46.50 -5.29 41.55
C PRO A 37 -46.39 -6.67 42.24
N ASN A 38 -46.79 -6.73 43.52
CA ASN A 38 -46.90 -7.96 44.29
C ASN A 38 -48.33 -8.55 44.18
N GLY A 39 -48.45 -9.87 44.34
CA GLY A 39 -49.73 -10.56 44.50
C GLY A 39 -49.50 -12.04 44.81
N ALA A 40 -49.61 -12.43 46.09
CA ALA A 40 -49.34 -13.80 46.52
C ALA A 40 -50.64 -14.59 46.72
N SER A 41 -50.69 -15.80 46.16
CA SER A 41 -51.67 -16.82 46.52
C SER A 41 -50.96 -18.17 46.66
N LYS A 42 -51.33 -18.94 47.68
CA LYS A 42 -50.74 -20.25 47.98
C LYS A 42 -51.52 -21.34 47.25
N PHE A 43 -50.82 -22.26 46.59
CA PHE A 43 -51.37 -23.60 46.31
C PHE A 43 -50.52 -24.67 46.99
N GLN A 44 -51.16 -25.77 47.40
CA GLN A 44 -50.59 -26.68 48.39
C GLN A 44 -49.62 -27.71 47.79
N LYS A 45 -48.62 -28.09 48.61
CA LYS A 45 -47.68 -29.17 48.31
C LYS A 45 -48.20 -30.47 48.95
N LYS A 46 -48.74 -31.38 48.14
CA LYS A 46 -48.81 -32.83 48.46
C LYS A 46 -47.94 -33.55 47.45
N GLY A 47 -47.07 -34.43 47.93
CA GLY A 47 -46.07 -35.10 47.11
C GLY A 47 -46.38 -36.58 46.86
N SER A 48 -45.66 -37.14 45.89
CA SER A 48 -45.18 -38.52 45.95
C SER A 48 -43.74 -38.53 45.43
N ALA A 49 -42.92 -39.43 45.94
CA ALA A 49 -41.51 -39.52 45.55
C ALA A 49 -41.34 -40.52 44.39
N ASN A 50 -40.55 -40.17 43.38
CA ASN A 50 -39.81 -41.18 42.62
C ASN A 50 -38.71 -40.57 41.73
N GLY A 51 -37.48 -41.06 41.90
CA GLY A 51 -36.39 -40.99 40.93
C GLY A 51 -35.72 -39.63 40.72
N ASP A 52 -34.57 -39.41 41.35
CA ASP A 52 -33.54 -38.49 40.86
C ASP A 52 -33.06 -38.94 39.47
N LYS A 53 -33.64 -38.37 38.42
CA LYS A 53 -33.02 -38.34 37.10
C LYS A 53 -32.24 -37.02 37.00
N PRO A 54 -30.89 -37.04 36.98
CA PRO A 54 -30.13 -35.82 36.85
C PRO A 54 -30.53 -35.10 35.56
N ALA A 55 -30.61 -33.77 35.61
CA ALA A 55 -31.07 -32.96 34.49
C ALA A 55 -30.22 -33.25 33.23
N VAL A 56 -30.80 -33.98 32.29
CA VAL A 56 -30.07 -34.52 31.14
C VAL A 56 -29.66 -33.35 30.24
N ASP A 57 -28.37 -32.99 30.25
CA ASP A 57 -27.85 -32.03 29.26
C ASP A 57 -27.86 -32.69 27.87
N PHE A 58 -28.95 -32.45 27.15
CA PHE A 58 -29.11 -32.88 25.77
C PHE A 58 -28.02 -32.32 24.84
N LYS A 59 -27.27 -31.27 25.21
CA LYS A 59 -26.07 -30.83 24.47
C LYS A 59 -24.87 -31.72 24.76
N LEU A 60 -24.69 -32.21 25.98
CA LEU A 60 -23.65 -33.17 26.35
C LEU A 60 -23.94 -34.55 25.74
N GLN A 61 -25.17 -35.07 25.82
CA GLN A 61 -25.55 -36.32 25.13
C GLN A 61 -25.33 -36.23 23.60
N ARG A 62 -25.73 -35.12 22.96
CA ARG A 62 -25.45 -34.87 21.51
C ARG A 62 -23.96 -34.63 21.19
N LYS A 63 -23.07 -34.54 22.19
CA LYS A 63 -21.61 -34.56 22.01
C LYS A 63 -21.06 -35.98 22.21
N MET A 64 -21.51 -36.70 23.25
CA MET A 64 -21.09 -38.07 23.55
C MET A 64 -21.46 -39.05 22.43
N ASN A 65 -22.64 -38.89 21.82
CA ASN A 65 -23.12 -39.72 20.71
C ASN A 65 -22.41 -39.42 19.35
N ARG A 66 -21.22 -38.81 19.35
CA ARG A 66 -20.46 -38.49 18.12
C ARG A 66 -19.33 -39.49 17.90
N PRO A 67 -19.02 -39.87 16.64
CA PRO A 67 -17.87 -40.72 16.33
C PRO A 67 -16.56 -40.18 16.94
N HIS A 68 -15.84 -41.06 17.63
CA HIS A 68 -14.55 -40.80 18.29
C HIS A 68 -14.60 -39.69 19.37
N TYR A 69 -15.68 -39.59 20.15
CA TYR A 69 -15.83 -38.57 21.21
C TYR A 69 -14.68 -38.57 22.23
N GLU A 70 -14.38 -39.70 22.89
CA GLU A 70 -13.32 -39.77 23.91
C GLU A 70 -11.92 -39.52 23.32
N VAL A 71 -11.67 -39.98 22.08
CA VAL A 71 -10.43 -39.66 21.34
C VAL A 71 -10.28 -38.14 21.20
N VAL A 72 -11.33 -37.46 20.74
CA VAL A 72 -11.32 -36.00 20.55
C VAL A 72 -11.22 -35.25 21.88
N LYS A 73 -11.79 -35.79 22.97
CA LYS A 73 -11.65 -35.23 24.32
C LYS A 73 -10.20 -35.33 24.80
N ARG A 74 -9.60 -36.52 24.80
CA ARG A 74 -8.20 -36.73 25.21
C ARG A 74 -7.23 -35.92 24.33
N ALA A 75 -7.46 -35.88 23.02
CA ALA A 75 -6.65 -35.11 22.09
C ALA A 75 -6.72 -33.59 22.37
N LYS A 76 -7.84 -33.07 22.91
CA LYS A 76 -7.96 -31.68 23.39
C LYS A 76 -7.27 -31.43 24.72
N GLU A 77 -7.30 -32.38 25.65
CA GLU A 77 -6.54 -32.31 26.91
C GLU A 77 -5.04 -32.17 26.61
N ILE A 78 -4.50 -33.03 25.73
CA ILE A 78 -3.11 -32.97 25.28
C ILE A 78 -2.83 -31.64 24.56
N TRP A 79 -3.71 -31.23 23.63
CA TRP A 79 -3.57 -29.97 22.89
C TRP A 79 -3.51 -28.73 23.80
N ASN A 80 -4.34 -28.68 24.84
CA ASN A 80 -4.33 -27.60 25.84
C ASN A 80 -2.98 -27.49 26.56
N ILE A 81 -2.22 -28.59 26.68
CA ILE A 81 -0.85 -28.55 27.22
C ILE A 81 0.12 -28.12 26.11
N ILE A 82 0.26 -28.91 25.04
CA ILE A 82 1.36 -28.75 24.07
C ILE A 82 1.34 -27.41 23.30
N ARG A 83 0.21 -26.71 23.26
CA ARG A 83 0.08 -25.39 22.63
C ARG A 83 0.76 -24.26 23.41
N GLU A 84 0.91 -24.40 24.72
CA GLU A 84 1.41 -23.34 25.59
C GLU A 84 2.89 -23.05 25.34
N ARG A 85 3.35 -21.85 25.71
CA ARG A 85 4.75 -21.45 25.44
C ARG A 85 5.71 -22.27 26.29
N ASP A 86 5.48 -22.33 27.59
CA ASP A 86 6.48 -22.73 28.59
C ASP A 86 6.40 -24.23 28.95
N VAL A 87 6.13 -25.08 27.95
CA VAL A 87 6.19 -26.54 28.09
C VAL A 87 7.59 -27.05 27.77
N GLU A 88 8.17 -27.70 28.77
CA GLU A 88 9.44 -28.43 28.71
C GLU A 88 9.52 -29.38 27.50
N LYS A 89 10.69 -29.41 26.84
CA LYS A 89 10.84 -30.00 25.49
C LYS A 89 10.55 -31.50 25.47
N THR A 90 11.02 -32.26 26.47
CA THR A 90 10.85 -33.71 26.56
C THR A 90 9.38 -34.05 26.74
N LYS A 91 8.72 -33.41 27.72
CA LYS A 91 7.27 -33.52 27.95
C LYS A 91 6.45 -33.15 26.71
N ARG A 92 6.83 -32.11 25.96
CA ARG A 92 6.13 -31.74 24.73
C ARG A 92 6.26 -32.82 23.65
N THR A 93 7.44 -33.39 23.45
CA THR A 93 7.66 -34.49 22.50
C THR A 93 6.84 -35.73 22.87
N GLN A 94 6.88 -36.16 24.14
CA GLN A 94 6.11 -37.30 24.64
C GLN A 94 4.60 -37.14 24.41
N LEU A 95 4.06 -35.96 24.75
CA LEU A 95 2.65 -35.64 24.53
C LEU A 95 2.29 -35.54 23.04
N VAL A 96 3.21 -35.14 22.17
CA VAL A 96 2.99 -35.13 20.71
C VAL A 96 2.99 -36.55 20.12
N GLU A 97 3.80 -37.46 20.66
CA GLU A 97 3.78 -38.89 20.31
C GLU A 97 2.47 -39.56 20.78
N GLU A 98 2.06 -39.32 22.03
CA GLU A 98 0.74 -39.77 22.54
C GLU A 98 -0.39 -39.26 21.63
N LEU A 99 -0.35 -37.96 21.29
CA LEU A 99 -1.34 -37.34 20.42
C LEU A 99 -1.34 -37.95 19.02
N PHE A 100 -0.17 -38.23 18.43
CA PHE A 100 -0.05 -38.83 17.11
C PHE A 100 -0.77 -40.18 17.07
N HIS A 101 -0.35 -41.14 17.89
CA HIS A 101 -0.97 -42.47 17.96
C HIS A 101 -2.46 -42.44 18.31
N LEU A 102 -2.89 -41.47 19.14
CA LEU A 102 -4.29 -41.28 19.49
C LEU A 102 -5.16 -40.90 18.28
N VAL A 103 -4.63 -40.14 17.31
CA VAL A 103 -5.38 -39.64 16.14
C VAL A 103 -5.09 -40.37 14.82
N SER A 104 -4.03 -41.17 14.70
CA SER A 104 -3.72 -41.96 13.50
C SER A 104 -4.90 -42.85 13.05
N GLY A 105 -5.16 -42.90 11.75
CA GLY A 105 -6.26 -43.64 11.13
C GLY A 105 -7.66 -43.02 11.36
N LYS A 106 -7.72 -41.80 11.92
CA LYS A 106 -8.94 -41.02 12.14
C LYS A 106 -8.68 -39.51 12.14
N ILE A 107 -7.58 -39.06 11.51
CA ILE A 107 -7.13 -37.66 11.49
C ILE A 107 -8.17 -36.78 10.77
N TYR A 108 -8.78 -37.26 9.68
CA TYR A 108 -9.85 -36.53 9.00
C TYR A 108 -11.04 -36.24 9.92
N ASP A 109 -11.54 -37.25 10.63
CA ASP A 109 -12.66 -37.12 11.57
C ASP A 109 -12.35 -36.25 12.79
N VAL A 110 -11.08 -36.06 13.14
CA VAL A 110 -10.64 -35.08 14.15
C VAL A 110 -10.49 -33.69 13.52
N ALA A 111 -9.97 -33.58 12.31
CA ALA A 111 -9.74 -32.32 11.59
C ALA A 111 -11.03 -31.62 11.17
N ALA A 112 -12.02 -32.36 10.65
CA ALA A 112 -13.30 -31.83 10.20
C ALA A 112 -14.16 -31.26 11.35
N LYS A 113 -13.88 -31.66 12.60
CA LYS A 113 -14.55 -31.11 13.79
C LYS A 113 -14.03 -29.69 14.07
N HIS A 114 -14.93 -28.71 13.96
CA HIS A 114 -14.72 -27.27 14.18
C HIS A 114 -13.86 -26.93 15.41
N ASP A 115 -13.98 -27.67 16.51
CA ASP A 115 -13.27 -27.42 17.77
C ASP A 115 -12.02 -28.31 17.98
N ALA A 116 -11.67 -29.16 17.02
CA ALA A 116 -10.52 -30.08 17.09
C ALA A 116 -9.51 -29.95 15.93
N SER A 117 -9.84 -29.23 14.84
CA SER A 117 -8.88 -28.88 13.76
C SER A 117 -7.53 -28.34 14.25
N ARG A 118 -7.55 -27.49 15.30
CA ARG A 118 -6.34 -26.92 15.94
C ARG A 118 -5.43 -27.96 16.58
N VAL A 119 -5.95 -29.13 16.93
CA VAL A 119 -5.17 -30.25 17.48
C VAL A 119 -4.21 -30.78 16.42
N ILE A 120 -4.73 -31.08 15.22
CA ILE A 120 -3.92 -31.58 14.09
C ILE A 120 -2.96 -30.50 13.58
N GLN A 121 -3.35 -29.22 13.64
CA GLN A 121 -2.43 -28.10 13.35
C GLN A 121 -1.26 -27.99 14.34
N SER A 122 -1.46 -28.32 15.63
CA SER A 122 -0.35 -28.43 16.60
C SER A 122 0.50 -29.68 16.35
N LEU A 123 -0.10 -30.80 15.96
CA LEU A 123 0.62 -32.02 15.58
C LEU A 123 1.56 -31.76 14.38
N LEU A 124 1.10 -31.06 13.34
CA LEU A 124 1.98 -30.61 12.24
C LEU A 124 3.07 -29.61 12.67
N LYS A 125 2.79 -28.76 13.67
CA LYS A 125 3.75 -27.76 14.17
C LYS A 125 4.88 -28.39 15.01
N PHE A 126 4.56 -29.34 15.87
CA PHE A 126 5.47 -29.86 16.89
C PHE A 126 5.97 -31.27 16.60
N GLY A 127 5.29 -32.03 15.75
CA GLY A 127 5.66 -33.41 15.41
C GLY A 127 6.98 -33.52 14.63
N THR A 128 7.53 -34.73 14.62
CA THR A 128 8.70 -35.14 13.84
C THR A 128 8.40 -35.09 12.33
N PRO A 129 9.41 -35.09 11.44
CA PRO A 129 9.18 -35.15 10.00
C PRO A 129 8.32 -36.34 9.58
N ALA A 130 8.56 -37.54 10.14
CA ALA A 130 7.79 -38.74 9.86
C ALA A 130 6.31 -38.61 10.27
N GLN A 131 6.03 -38.06 11.47
CA GLN A 131 4.66 -37.80 11.91
C GLN A 131 3.95 -36.80 10.98
N ARG A 132 4.64 -35.76 10.50
CA ARG A 132 4.06 -34.77 9.56
C ARG A 132 3.72 -35.41 8.23
N THR A 133 4.65 -36.16 7.62
CA THR A 133 4.42 -36.85 6.35
C THR A 133 3.28 -37.86 6.47
N SER A 134 3.20 -38.61 7.59
CA SER A 134 2.07 -39.51 7.86
C SER A 134 0.73 -38.77 7.97
N VAL A 135 0.67 -37.65 8.72
CA VAL A 135 -0.52 -36.78 8.82
C VAL A 135 -0.91 -36.21 7.44
N ILE A 136 0.07 -35.86 6.60
CA ILE A 136 -0.15 -35.29 5.26
C ILE A 136 -0.67 -36.35 4.29
N GLN A 137 -0.14 -37.57 4.35
CA GLN A 137 -0.59 -38.71 3.54
C GLN A 137 -2.01 -39.16 3.92
N GLU A 138 -2.33 -39.25 5.22
CA GLU A 138 -3.68 -39.63 5.67
C GLU A 138 -4.75 -38.60 5.25
N LEU A 139 -4.37 -37.32 5.15
CA LEU A 139 -5.24 -36.21 4.73
C LEU A 139 -5.19 -35.92 3.22
N GLN A 140 -4.35 -36.61 2.44
CA GLN A 140 -4.22 -36.40 1.00
C GLN A 140 -5.55 -36.57 0.25
N PRO A 141 -6.37 -37.63 0.48
CA PRO A 141 -7.58 -37.86 -0.32
C PRO A 141 -8.65 -36.77 -0.16
N GLN A 142 -8.71 -36.12 1.00
CA GLN A 142 -9.70 -35.08 1.32
C GLN A 142 -9.12 -33.65 1.23
N LEU A 143 -7.88 -33.49 0.75
CA LEU A 143 -7.16 -32.20 0.73
C LEU A 143 -7.96 -31.08 0.04
N LEU A 144 -8.62 -31.38 -1.08
CA LEU A 144 -9.45 -30.44 -1.84
C LEU A 144 -10.79 -30.10 -1.18
N GLU A 145 -11.25 -30.89 -0.21
CA GLU A 145 -12.40 -30.59 0.64
C GLU A 145 -11.95 -29.73 1.83
N LEU A 146 -10.91 -30.18 2.55
CA LEU A 146 -10.28 -29.47 3.66
C LEU A 146 -9.93 -28.03 3.28
N ALA A 147 -9.31 -27.81 2.11
CA ALA A 147 -8.96 -26.49 1.60
C ALA A 147 -10.14 -25.50 1.54
N LYS A 148 -11.37 -25.99 1.36
CA LYS A 148 -12.60 -25.17 1.26
C LYS A 148 -13.28 -24.96 2.61
N LEU A 149 -13.08 -25.86 3.56
CA LEU A 149 -13.65 -25.76 4.92
C LEU A 149 -13.01 -24.61 5.70
N GLN A 150 -13.83 -23.80 6.39
CA GLN A 150 -13.43 -22.62 7.18
C GLN A 150 -12.27 -22.88 8.16
N TYR A 151 -12.12 -24.11 8.66
CA TYR A 151 -11.04 -24.51 9.57
C TYR A 151 -10.04 -25.51 8.95
N GLY A 152 -10.40 -26.13 7.82
CA GLY A 152 -9.53 -27.06 7.09
C GLY A 152 -8.50 -26.33 6.22
N CYS A 153 -8.82 -25.13 5.72
CA CYS A 153 -7.88 -24.32 4.94
C CYS A 153 -6.58 -24.03 5.73
N PHE A 154 -6.71 -23.66 7.00
CA PHE A 154 -5.58 -23.47 7.91
C PHE A 154 -4.79 -24.76 8.16
N LEU A 155 -5.43 -25.92 8.07
CA LEU A 155 -4.73 -27.21 8.16
C LEU A 155 -3.89 -27.45 6.90
N VAL A 156 -4.43 -27.21 5.71
CA VAL A 156 -3.67 -27.28 4.45
C VAL A 156 -2.52 -26.26 4.41
N THR A 157 -2.72 -25.02 4.89
CA THR A 157 -1.64 -24.04 5.07
C THR A 157 -0.56 -24.54 6.05
N LYS A 158 -0.93 -25.31 7.09
CA LYS A 158 0.03 -25.91 8.04
C LYS A 158 0.78 -27.10 7.43
N MET A 159 0.13 -27.88 6.56
CA MET A 159 0.77 -28.95 5.77
C MET A 159 1.84 -28.35 4.84
N LEU A 160 1.50 -27.27 4.12
CA LEU A 160 2.45 -26.50 3.30
C LEU A 160 3.62 -25.92 4.11
N LYS A 161 3.35 -25.32 5.29
CA LYS A 161 4.38 -24.70 6.13
C LYS A 161 5.38 -25.70 6.71
N TYR A 162 4.90 -26.84 7.20
CA TYR A 162 5.69 -27.76 8.03
C TYR A 162 6.10 -29.08 7.36
N GLY A 163 5.48 -29.43 6.22
CA GLY A 163 5.85 -30.59 5.42
C GLY A 163 7.19 -30.43 4.70
N SER A 164 7.74 -31.58 4.29
CA SER A 164 8.95 -31.74 3.46
C SER A 164 8.80 -31.14 2.05
N LYS A 165 9.81 -31.28 1.18
CA LYS A 165 9.69 -30.86 -0.23
C LYS A 165 8.74 -31.79 -0.98
N GLU A 166 8.78 -33.06 -0.60
CA GLU A 166 8.05 -34.20 -1.11
C GLU A 166 6.56 -34.07 -0.74
N ASP A 167 6.26 -33.73 0.52
CA ASP A 167 4.91 -33.38 0.98
C ASP A 167 4.33 -32.18 0.19
N ARG A 168 5.14 -31.15 -0.09
CA ARG A 168 4.71 -29.99 -0.88
C ARG A 168 4.47 -30.34 -2.34
N ALA A 169 5.30 -31.20 -2.93
CA ALA A 169 5.08 -31.73 -4.27
C ALA A 169 3.79 -32.55 -4.35
N LEU A 170 3.49 -33.35 -3.32
CA LEU A 170 2.23 -34.08 -3.18
C LEU A 170 1.03 -33.12 -3.13
N ILE A 171 1.05 -32.11 -2.25
CA ILE A 171 -0.01 -31.10 -2.12
C ILE A 171 -0.23 -30.36 -3.46
N VAL A 172 0.85 -29.98 -4.17
CA VAL A 172 0.78 -29.33 -5.49
C VAL A 172 0.18 -30.24 -6.56
N ARG A 173 0.44 -31.55 -6.51
CA ARG A 173 -0.18 -32.53 -7.40
C ARG A 173 -1.69 -32.60 -7.19
N GLU A 174 -2.15 -32.74 -5.95
CA GLU A 174 -3.60 -32.81 -5.66
C GLU A 174 -4.33 -31.49 -5.97
N MET A 175 -3.64 -30.34 -5.86
CA MET A 175 -4.18 -29.03 -6.24
C MET A 175 -4.28 -28.81 -7.76
N THR A 176 -3.50 -29.54 -8.57
CA THR A 176 -3.51 -29.41 -10.04
C THR A 176 -4.86 -29.83 -10.61
N GLY A 177 -5.32 -29.14 -11.66
CA GLY A 177 -6.66 -29.29 -12.27
C GLY A 177 -7.80 -28.73 -11.41
N ASN A 178 -7.48 -28.11 -10.27
CA ASN A 178 -8.44 -27.59 -9.30
C ASN A 178 -8.11 -26.16 -8.82
N VAL A 179 -7.03 -25.54 -9.28
CA VAL A 179 -6.55 -24.23 -8.80
C VAL A 179 -7.60 -23.15 -9.03
N VAL A 180 -8.24 -23.10 -10.20
CA VAL A 180 -9.37 -22.17 -10.48
C VAL A 180 -10.52 -22.33 -9.47
N LYS A 181 -10.85 -23.57 -9.07
CA LYS A 181 -11.94 -23.86 -8.11
C LYS A 181 -11.58 -23.43 -6.68
N LEU A 182 -10.29 -23.45 -6.34
CA LEU A 182 -9.77 -23.00 -5.04
C LEU A 182 -9.62 -21.47 -5.02
N ALA A 183 -9.09 -20.88 -6.09
CA ALA A 183 -8.82 -19.45 -6.22
C ALA A 183 -10.10 -18.60 -6.28
N THR A 184 -11.20 -19.17 -6.78
CA THR A 184 -12.54 -18.52 -6.80
C THR A 184 -13.39 -18.87 -5.57
N HIS A 185 -12.82 -19.41 -4.50
CA HIS A 185 -13.54 -19.81 -3.29
C HIS A 185 -13.08 -19.00 -2.07
N ASN A 186 -14.01 -18.29 -1.43
CA ASN A 186 -13.77 -17.27 -0.40
C ASN A 186 -12.83 -17.75 0.73
N VAL A 187 -12.92 -19.03 1.11
CA VAL A 187 -11.99 -19.66 2.07
C VAL A 187 -10.66 -20.04 1.41
N ALA A 188 -10.67 -20.99 0.45
CA ALA A 188 -9.48 -21.59 -0.15
C ALA A 188 -8.53 -20.61 -0.87
N ALA A 189 -9.02 -19.49 -1.38
CA ALA A 189 -8.18 -18.46 -2.00
C ALA A 189 -7.11 -17.92 -1.03
N ASN A 190 -7.42 -17.80 0.26
CA ASN A 190 -6.46 -17.40 1.29
C ASN A 190 -5.36 -18.45 1.56
N MET A 191 -5.65 -19.74 1.29
CA MET A 191 -4.66 -20.82 1.35
C MET A 191 -3.72 -20.75 0.13
N LEU A 192 -4.24 -20.46 -1.07
CA LEU A 192 -3.43 -20.20 -2.26
C LEU A 192 -2.53 -18.97 -2.13
N GLU A 193 -3.04 -17.87 -1.56
CA GLU A 193 -2.21 -16.72 -1.18
C GLU A 193 -1.07 -17.16 -0.25
N SER A 194 -1.41 -17.86 0.84
CA SER A 194 -0.42 -18.39 1.81
C SER A 194 0.60 -19.36 1.19
N ALA A 195 0.27 -20.05 0.09
CA ALA A 195 1.15 -21.03 -0.55
C ALA A 195 2.42 -20.39 -1.14
N HIS A 196 2.39 -19.08 -1.42
CA HIS A 196 3.55 -18.31 -1.90
C HIS A 196 4.68 -18.22 -0.87
N GLU A 197 4.41 -18.41 0.43
CA GLU A 197 5.45 -18.46 1.49
C GLU A 197 6.20 -19.82 1.49
N TYR A 198 5.67 -20.87 0.85
CA TYR A 198 6.12 -22.26 1.05
C TYR A 198 6.48 -23.05 -0.20
N LEU A 199 5.92 -22.68 -1.36
CA LEU A 199 6.12 -23.37 -2.62
C LEU A 199 7.26 -22.74 -3.43
N GLN A 200 7.95 -23.56 -4.23
CA GLN A 200 9.00 -23.11 -5.13
C GLN A 200 8.41 -22.34 -6.32
N PRO A 201 9.13 -21.37 -6.92
CA PRO A 201 8.66 -20.63 -8.10
C PRO A 201 8.16 -21.53 -9.24
N ARG A 202 8.86 -22.63 -9.56
CA ARG A 202 8.41 -23.61 -10.58
C ARG A 202 7.05 -24.24 -10.25
N GLN A 203 6.74 -24.46 -8.96
CA GLN A 203 5.44 -24.99 -8.52
C GLN A 203 4.35 -23.92 -8.65
N LEU A 204 4.61 -22.70 -8.16
CA LEU A 204 3.66 -21.58 -8.23
C LEU A 204 3.30 -21.23 -9.69
N SER A 205 4.31 -21.10 -10.58
CA SER A 205 4.07 -20.89 -12.01
C SER A 205 3.33 -22.06 -12.66
N GLY A 206 3.56 -23.30 -12.21
CA GLY A 206 2.85 -24.48 -12.71
C GLY A 206 1.37 -24.57 -12.29
N LEU A 207 1.01 -23.98 -11.14
CA LEU A 207 -0.39 -23.81 -10.69
C LEU A 207 -1.06 -22.63 -11.40
N LYS A 208 -0.30 -21.54 -11.67
CA LYS A 208 -0.79 -20.32 -12.31
C LYS A 208 -1.34 -20.54 -13.73
N LEU A 209 -0.78 -21.50 -14.49
CA LEU A 209 -1.21 -21.81 -15.86
C LEU A 209 -2.71 -22.13 -15.97
N GLU A 210 -3.32 -22.72 -14.93
CA GLU A 210 -4.77 -23.01 -14.89
C GLU A 210 -5.65 -21.76 -14.97
N PHE A 211 -5.13 -20.57 -14.67
CA PHE A 211 -5.89 -19.32 -14.76
C PHE A 211 -6.13 -18.85 -16.20
N TYR A 212 -5.34 -19.32 -17.18
CA TYR A 212 -5.48 -18.93 -18.58
C TYR A 212 -6.37 -19.90 -19.38
N GLY A 213 -6.55 -21.11 -18.87
CA GLY A 213 -7.27 -22.21 -19.52
C GLY A 213 -6.94 -23.54 -18.83
N LYS A 214 -7.81 -24.54 -18.99
CA LYS A 214 -7.61 -25.87 -18.36
C LYS A 214 -6.56 -26.69 -19.09
N GLU A 215 -6.41 -26.46 -20.39
CA GLU A 215 -5.44 -27.13 -21.25
C GLU A 215 -3.99 -26.86 -20.81
N PHE A 216 -3.68 -25.61 -20.47
CA PHE A 216 -2.34 -25.17 -20.05
C PHE A 216 -1.89 -25.80 -18.70
N ALA A 217 -2.81 -26.41 -17.95
CA ALA A 217 -2.49 -27.19 -16.76
C ALA A 217 -1.70 -28.48 -17.06
N TYR A 218 -1.81 -28.98 -18.30
CA TYR A 218 -1.27 -30.27 -18.74
C TYR A 218 -0.13 -30.13 -19.76
N PHE A 219 -0.12 -29.09 -20.61
CA PHE A 219 0.99 -28.74 -21.53
C PHE A 219 2.22 -28.13 -20.82
N LYS A 220 2.61 -28.69 -19.67
CA LYS A 220 3.70 -28.18 -18.81
C LYS A 220 5.09 -28.36 -19.41
N SER A 221 5.29 -29.39 -20.25
CA SER A 221 6.54 -29.67 -20.95
C SER A 221 6.85 -28.66 -22.06
N GLU A 222 5.84 -28.24 -22.82
CA GLU A 222 5.98 -27.28 -23.93
C GLU A 222 6.24 -25.85 -23.42
N MET A 223 5.76 -25.55 -22.21
CA MET A 223 5.91 -24.24 -21.56
C MET A 223 7.05 -24.18 -20.54
N GLU A 224 7.93 -25.20 -20.48
CA GLU A 224 8.77 -25.35 -19.29
C GLU A 224 9.93 -24.34 -19.21
N ASP A 225 10.50 -23.95 -20.36
CA ASP A 225 11.85 -23.37 -20.47
C ASP A 225 12.00 -21.84 -20.28
N LYS A 226 10.92 -21.06 -20.20
CA LYS A 226 10.89 -19.66 -19.66
C LYS A 226 9.50 -19.00 -19.60
N LYS A 227 8.56 -19.39 -20.48
CA LYS A 227 7.34 -18.63 -20.83
C LYS A 227 6.11 -19.00 -20.00
N LYS A 228 5.62 -18.12 -19.10
CA LYS A 228 4.53 -18.41 -18.11
C LYS A 228 3.64 -17.21 -17.73
N THR A 229 3.72 -16.08 -18.44
CA THR A 229 2.79 -14.95 -18.32
C THR A 229 1.57 -15.13 -19.22
N LEU A 230 0.51 -14.33 -19.01
CA LEU A 230 -0.62 -14.31 -19.94
C LEU A 230 -0.21 -13.86 -21.36
N ALA A 231 0.73 -12.91 -21.47
CA ALA A 231 1.29 -12.47 -22.75
C ALA A 231 1.98 -13.62 -23.49
N ASP A 232 2.86 -14.37 -22.80
CA ASP A 232 3.56 -15.53 -23.38
C ASP A 232 2.60 -16.57 -24.01
N ILE A 233 1.47 -16.81 -23.35
CA ILE A 233 0.48 -17.82 -23.75
C ILE A 233 -0.34 -17.32 -24.95
N ILE A 234 -0.61 -16.02 -25.02
CA ILE A 234 -1.26 -15.38 -26.17
C ILE A 234 -0.30 -15.34 -27.38
N ASP A 235 0.99 -15.02 -27.18
CA ASP A 235 2.02 -15.07 -28.22
C ASP A 235 2.20 -16.47 -28.81
N HIS A 236 2.07 -17.51 -27.97
CA HIS A 236 2.17 -18.91 -28.40
C HIS A 236 0.87 -19.45 -29.03
N SER A 237 -0.27 -18.79 -28.86
CA SER A 237 -1.54 -19.17 -29.49
C SER A 237 -2.40 -17.97 -29.89
N PRO A 238 -1.95 -17.13 -30.85
CA PRO A 238 -2.64 -15.88 -31.19
C PRO A 238 -4.08 -16.08 -31.67
N SER A 239 -4.36 -17.20 -32.35
CA SER A 239 -5.70 -17.60 -32.80
C SER A 239 -6.68 -17.88 -31.65
N LYS A 240 -6.20 -18.17 -30.43
CA LYS A 240 -7.00 -18.34 -29.22
C LYS A 240 -7.08 -17.07 -28.34
N LYS A 241 -6.42 -15.96 -28.71
CA LYS A 241 -6.29 -14.76 -27.87
C LYS A 241 -7.62 -14.32 -27.22
N GLU A 242 -8.68 -14.21 -28.01
CA GLU A 242 -9.97 -13.70 -27.53
C GLU A 242 -10.73 -14.73 -26.67
N GLU A 243 -10.53 -16.03 -26.87
CA GLU A 243 -11.03 -17.10 -25.99
C GLU A 243 -10.34 -17.02 -24.62
N ILE A 244 -9.01 -16.96 -24.61
CA ILE A 244 -8.16 -16.90 -23.42
C ILE A 244 -8.45 -15.62 -22.62
N LEU A 245 -8.49 -14.46 -23.27
CA LEU A 245 -8.82 -13.19 -22.61
C LEU A 245 -10.24 -13.23 -22.02
N THR A 246 -11.22 -13.81 -22.71
CA THR A 246 -12.59 -13.92 -22.16
C THR A 246 -12.63 -14.87 -20.96
N HIS A 247 -11.91 -15.99 -20.98
CA HIS A 247 -11.78 -16.89 -19.83
C HIS A 247 -11.17 -16.19 -18.60
N VAL A 248 -10.10 -15.42 -18.79
CA VAL A 248 -9.43 -14.67 -17.72
C VAL A 248 -10.31 -13.54 -17.19
N ALA A 249 -11.04 -12.82 -18.06
CA ALA A 249 -11.98 -11.77 -17.66
C ALA A 249 -13.12 -12.33 -16.77
N ASP A 250 -13.72 -13.44 -17.19
CA ASP A 250 -14.75 -14.15 -16.41
C ASP A 250 -14.21 -14.66 -15.07
N LEU A 251 -12.96 -15.13 -15.05
CA LEU A 251 -12.28 -15.56 -13.82
C LEU A 251 -12.06 -14.40 -12.85
N LEU A 252 -11.58 -13.27 -13.36
CA LEU A 252 -11.34 -12.06 -12.58
C LEU A 252 -12.64 -11.45 -12.05
N ASN A 253 -13.69 -11.34 -12.86
CA ASN A 253 -15.01 -10.86 -12.39
C ASN A 253 -15.54 -11.72 -11.24
N ARG A 254 -15.49 -13.06 -11.35
CA ARG A 254 -15.86 -13.97 -10.24
C ARG A 254 -15.00 -13.82 -8.99
N MET A 255 -13.76 -13.33 -9.10
CA MET A 255 -12.91 -13.00 -7.96
C MET A 255 -13.28 -11.64 -7.34
N VAL A 256 -13.64 -10.65 -8.17
CA VAL A 256 -14.10 -9.33 -7.72
C VAL A 256 -15.44 -9.42 -6.98
N ASP A 257 -16.42 -10.14 -7.53
CA ASP A 257 -17.74 -10.39 -6.90
C ASP A 257 -17.60 -11.01 -5.49
N LYS A 258 -16.54 -11.81 -5.30
CA LYS A 258 -16.21 -12.49 -4.05
C LYS A 258 -15.24 -11.72 -3.15
N GLN A 259 -14.95 -10.46 -3.49
CA GLN A 259 -14.09 -9.53 -2.76
C GLN A 259 -12.63 -10.01 -2.60
N LEU A 260 -12.14 -10.83 -3.54
CA LEU A 260 -10.80 -11.45 -3.48
C LEU A 260 -9.69 -10.54 -4.01
N LEU A 261 -10.00 -9.29 -4.41
CA LEU A 261 -9.04 -8.29 -4.86
C LEU A 261 -7.95 -7.93 -3.83
N GLY A 262 -8.14 -8.26 -2.54
CA GLY A 262 -7.11 -8.07 -1.51
C GLY A 262 -5.95 -9.07 -1.56
N LEU A 263 -6.02 -10.12 -2.39
CA LEU A 263 -4.99 -11.17 -2.49
C LEU A 263 -3.98 -10.84 -3.60
N ALA A 264 -2.69 -10.87 -3.29
CA ALA A 264 -1.62 -10.49 -4.21
C ALA A 264 -1.60 -11.34 -5.50
N PHE A 265 -1.94 -12.63 -5.44
CA PHE A 265 -2.02 -13.45 -6.66
C PHE A 265 -3.16 -13.00 -7.60
N VAL A 266 -4.28 -12.52 -7.04
CA VAL A 266 -5.41 -11.97 -7.82
C VAL A 266 -5.01 -10.62 -8.42
N GLN A 267 -4.29 -9.78 -7.67
CA GLN A 267 -3.76 -8.50 -8.16
C GLN A 267 -2.73 -8.69 -9.29
N ALA A 268 -1.91 -9.75 -9.23
CA ALA A 268 -0.97 -10.09 -10.30
C ALA A 268 -1.67 -10.58 -11.57
N LEU A 269 -2.63 -11.51 -11.45
CA LEU A 269 -3.44 -11.98 -12.58
C LEU A 269 -4.25 -10.84 -13.22
N MET A 270 -4.80 -9.95 -12.39
CA MET A 270 -5.50 -8.74 -12.83
C MET A 270 -4.57 -7.82 -13.62
N LEU A 271 -3.35 -7.58 -13.13
CA LEU A 271 -2.36 -6.76 -13.85
C LEU A 271 -2.00 -7.37 -15.21
N GLU A 272 -1.72 -8.67 -15.27
CA GLU A 272 -1.35 -9.34 -16.52
C GLU A 272 -2.47 -9.27 -17.57
N TYR A 273 -3.73 -9.45 -17.16
CA TYR A 273 -4.87 -9.20 -18.05
C TYR A 273 -4.93 -7.75 -18.53
N LEU A 274 -4.80 -6.79 -17.62
CA LEU A 274 -4.84 -5.36 -17.94
C LEU A 274 -3.66 -4.87 -18.79
N THR A 275 -2.59 -5.65 -18.94
CA THR A 275 -1.47 -5.35 -19.84
C THR A 275 -1.59 -5.96 -21.25
N VAL A 276 -2.59 -6.81 -21.52
CA VAL A 276 -2.73 -7.52 -22.82
C VAL A 276 -4.15 -7.40 -23.42
N ALA A 277 -5.16 -7.11 -22.60
CA ALA A 277 -6.52 -6.83 -23.06
C ALA A 277 -6.62 -5.48 -23.81
N SER A 278 -7.59 -5.37 -24.72
CA SER A 278 -7.89 -4.12 -25.43
C SER A 278 -8.54 -3.07 -24.51
N THR A 279 -8.53 -1.80 -24.92
CA THR A 279 -9.05 -0.69 -24.11
C THR A 279 -10.52 -0.88 -23.74
N GLU A 280 -11.35 -1.40 -24.64
CA GLU A 280 -12.78 -1.69 -24.43
C GLU A 280 -12.95 -2.79 -23.37
N ARG A 281 -12.18 -3.89 -23.50
CA ARG A 281 -12.16 -5.00 -22.53
C ARG A 281 -11.70 -4.55 -21.14
N ILE A 282 -10.78 -3.59 -21.07
CA ILE A 282 -10.35 -2.99 -19.81
C ILE A 282 -11.45 -2.08 -19.25
N ASN A 283 -12.02 -1.18 -20.08
CA ASN A 283 -13.05 -0.23 -19.69
C ASN A 283 -14.34 -0.90 -19.20
N ALA A 284 -14.69 -2.07 -19.73
CA ALA A 284 -15.78 -2.90 -19.23
C ALA A 284 -15.55 -3.39 -17.78
N MET A 285 -14.28 -3.55 -17.35
CA MET A 285 -13.92 -4.10 -16.05
C MET A 285 -13.54 -3.03 -15.00
N VAL A 286 -13.07 -1.84 -15.41
CA VAL A 286 -12.84 -0.70 -14.50
C VAL A 286 -14.01 -0.45 -13.53
N PRO A 287 -15.29 -0.56 -13.96
CA PRO A 287 -16.44 -0.45 -13.06
C PRO A 287 -16.46 -1.38 -11.86
N ASN A 288 -15.83 -2.54 -11.93
CA ASN A 288 -15.84 -3.55 -10.87
C ASN A 288 -14.63 -3.36 -9.94
N ILE A 289 -13.55 -2.72 -10.43
CA ILE A 289 -12.28 -2.54 -9.72
C ILE A 289 -12.20 -1.21 -8.96
N ARG A 290 -12.67 -0.11 -9.58
CA ARG A 290 -12.44 1.28 -9.13
C ARG A 290 -12.81 1.55 -7.66
N ASP A 291 -13.85 0.87 -7.16
CA ASP A 291 -14.43 1.11 -5.84
C ASP A 291 -13.68 0.30 -4.74
N ALA A 292 -12.73 -0.55 -5.14
CA ALA A 292 -11.85 -1.33 -4.26
C ALA A 292 -10.40 -0.81 -4.20
N ALA A 293 -10.11 0.37 -4.76
CA ALA A 293 -8.74 0.83 -5.00
C ALA A 293 -7.83 0.84 -3.76
N VAL A 294 -8.33 1.23 -2.58
CA VAL A 294 -7.55 1.19 -1.31
C VAL A 294 -6.97 -0.20 -1.00
N ALA A 295 -7.72 -1.28 -1.26
CA ALA A 295 -7.23 -2.64 -1.04
C ALA A 295 -6.12 -3.06 -2.03
N LEU A 296 -6.05 -2.38 -3.17
CA LEU A 296 -5.05 -2.60 -4.21
C LEU A 296 -3.76 -1.81 -3.98
N LEU A 297 -3.81 -0.66 -3.28
CA LEU A 297 -2.62 0.17 -2.97
C LEU A 297 -1.54 -0.57 -2.16
N ALA A 298 -1.90 -1.66 -1.47
CA ALA A 298 -1.02 -2.45 -0.60
C ALA A 298 0.09 -3.21 -1.33
N THR A 299 0.00 -3.42 -2.66
CA THR A 299 1.08 -4.08 -3.44
C THR A 299 1.45 -3.29 -4.69
N ARG A 300 2.65 -3.57 -5.25
CA ARG A 300 3.11 -3.00 -6.53
C ARG A 300 2.20 -3.40 -7.70
N ALA A 301 1.62 -4.61 -7.67
CA ALA A 301 0.71 -5.08 -8.70
C ALA A 301 -0.65 -4.38 -8.61
N GLY A 302 -1.27 -4.34 -7.43
CA GLY A 302 -2.55 -3.67 -7.22
C GLY A 302 -2.47 -2.16 -7.48
N ALA A 303 -1.39 -1.49 -7.08
CA ALA A 303 -1.18 -0.08 -7.42
C ALA A 303 -1.13 0.15 -8.94
N LYS A 304 -0.44 -0.72 -9.70
CA LYS A 304 -0.44 -0.67 -11.18
C LYS A 304 -1.83 -0.92 -11.77
N VAL A 305 -2.61 -1.85 -11.23
CA VAL A 305 -4.02 -2.07 -11.62
C VAL A 305 -4.83 -0.77 -11.47
N VAL A 306 -4.70 -0.06 -10.34
CA VAL A 306 -5.40 1.22 -10.13
C VAL A 306 -4.87 2.32 -11.07
N VAL A 307 -3.57 2.37 -11.34
CA VAL A 307 -2.97 3.30 -12.32
C VAL A 307 -3.54 3.08 -13.72
N ILE A 308 -3.67 1.83 -14.18
CA ILE A 308 -4.32 1.51 -15.47
C ILE A 308 -5.80 1.92 -15.44
N CYS A 309 -6.53 1.62 -14.36
CA CYS A 309 -7.93 2.04 -14.19
C CYS A 309 -8.12 3.58 -14.19
N LEU A 310 -7.15 4.35 -13.71
CA LEU A 310 -7.14 5.81 -13.81
C LEU A 310 -6.87 6.27 -15.25
N SER A 311 -5.88 5.68 -15.91
CA SER A 311 -5.52 5.98 -17.30
C SER A 311 -6.69 5.80 -18.27
N VAL A 312 -7.37 4.66 -18.23
CA VAL A 312 -8.44 4.30 -19.18
C VAL A 312 -9.86 4.67 -18.69
N GLY A 313 -10.08 4.72 -17.38
CA GLY A 313 -11.40 4.94 -16.79
C GLY A 313 -11.96 6.33 -17.03
N THR A 314 -13.29 6.43 -17.12
CA THR A 314 -13.99 7.68 -17.38
C THR A 314 -13.81 8.70 -16.23
N PRO A 315 -14.14 9.99 -16.41
CA PRO A 315 -14.16 10.96 -15.31
C PRO A 315 -15.03 10.51 -14.11
N LYS A 316 -16.09 9.73 -14.34
CA LYS A 316 -16.96 9.16 -13.30
C LYS A 316 -16.27 8.05 -12.50
N ASP A 317 -15.28 7.38 -13.08
CA ASP A 317 -14.52 6.30 -12.45
C ASP A 317 -13.28 6.85 -11.75
N ARG A 318 -12.54 7.77 -12.38
CA ARG A 318 -11.47 8.58 -11.73
C ARG A 318 -11.98 9.24 -10.44
N LYS A 319 -13.18 9.85 -10.49
CA LYS A 319 -13.87 10.47 -9.35
C LYS A 319 -14.30 9.48 -8.26
N ARG A 320 -14.44 8.20 -8.57
CA ARG A 320 -14.70 7.15 -7.57
C ARG A 320 -13.42 6.60 -6.95
N ILE A 321 -12.37 6.36 -7.75
CA ILE A 321 -11.04 6.00 -7.25
C ILE A 321 -10.58 7.04 -6.21
N ILE A 322 -10.59 8.34 -6.57
CA ILE A 322 -10.26 9.45 -5.64
C ILE A 322 -11.08 9.37 -4.35
N LYS A 323 -12.40 9.15 -4.44
CA LYS A 323 -13.28 9.06 -3.26
C LYS A 323 -12.97 7.88 -2.34
N THR A 324 -12.38 6.79 -2.82
CA THR A 324 -11.93 5.70 -1.94
C THR A 324 -10.70 6.08 -1.13
N LEU A 325 -9.84 6.96 -1.64
CA LEU A 325 -8.58 7.37 -1.00
C LEU A 325 -8.76 8.40 0.14
N LYS A 326 -9.99 8.85 0.39
CA LYS A 326 -10.31 9.81 1.45
C LYS A 326 -9.87 9.29 2.83
N ASP A 327 -9.34 10.18 3.66
CA ASP A 327 -8.78 9.88 4.99
C ASP A 327 -7.56 8.93 4.92
N LYS A 328 -6.98 8.75 3.73
CA LYS A 328 -5.89 7.81 3.43
C LYS A 328 -4.82 8.39 2.49
N VAL A 329 -4.92 9.65 2.09
CA VAL A 329 -4.01 10.24 1.10
C VAL A 329 -2.57 10.31 1.61
N PHE A 330 -2.33 10.70 2.86
CA PHE A 330 -0.99 10.74 3.45
C PHE A 330 -0.34 9.34 3.53
N GLU A 331 -1.10 8.34 3.98
CA GLU A 331 -0.67 6.94 4.01
C GLU A 331 -0.32 6.44 2.61
N ALA A 332 -1.17 6.72 1.61
CA ALA A 332 -0.91 6.39 0.21
C ALA A 332 0.34 7.09 -0.34
N CYS A 333 0.52 8.38 -0.04
CA CYS A 333 1.65 9.21 -0.47
C CYS A 333 3.00 8.65 -0.02
N ASN A 334 3.06 8.10 1.19
CA ASN A 334 4.29 7.52 1.72
C ASN A 334 4.40 5.99 1.52
N HIS A 335 3.32 5.27 1.21
CA HIS A 335 3.37 3.83 0.94
C HIS A 335 4.29 3.47 -0.26
N ILE A 336 4.98 2.33 -0.20
CA ILE A 336 5.94 1.85 -1.25
C ILE A 336 5.32 1.64 -2.64
N SER A 337 4.00 1.61 -2.75
CA SER A 337 3.29 1.55 -4.03
C SER A 337 2.12 2.52 -4.16
N GLY A 338 1.66 3.13 -3.06
CA GLY A 338 0.48 4.02 -3.07
C GLY A 338 0.72 5.32 -3.83
N TYR A 339 1.93 5.88 -3.77
CA TYR A 339 2.25 7.15 -4.43
C TYR A 339 1.99 7.11 -5.93
N LEU A 340 2.22 5.98 -6.62
CA LEU A 340 1.97 5.82 -8.05
C LEU A 340 0.53 6.18 -8.45
N VAL A 341 -0.42 5.84 -7.58
CA VAL A 341 -1.85 6.15 -7.79
C VAL A 341 -2.08 7.66 -7.67
N LEU A 342 -1.41 8.33 -6.73
CA LEU A 342 -1.46 9.80 -6.60
C LEU A 342 -0.79 10.48 -7.80
N LEU A 343 0.40 10.04 -8.24
CA LEU A 343 1.08 10.56 -9.42
C LEU A 343 0.15 10.50 -10.65
N ARG A 344 -0.43 9.32 -10.91
CA ARG A 344 -1.36 9.16 -12.04
C ARG A 344 -2.62 10.01 -11.89
N ILE A 345 -3.14 10.23 -10.67
CA ILE A 345 -4.27 11.17 -10.44
C ILE A 345 -3.90 12.59 -10.89
N LEU A 346 -2.71 13.09 -10.53
CA LEU A 346 -2.22 14.41 -10.96
C LEU A 346 -2.09 14.49 -12.49
N ASP A 347 -1.66 13.40 -13.13
CA ASP A 347 -1.39 13.36 -14.57
C ASP A 347 -2.64 13.30 -15.47
N VAL A 348 -3.79 12.76 -15.02
CA VAL A 348 -4.94 12.46 -15.93
C VAL A 348 -6.31 12.98 -15.49
N VAL A 349 -6.42 13.64 -14.33
CA VAL A 349 -7.73 14.10 -13.82
C VAL A 349 -7.98 15.57 -14.19
N ASP A 350 -8.89 15.80 -15.14
CA ASP A 350 -9.27 17.13 -15.62
C ASP A 350 -9.99 17.98 -14.54
N ASP A 351 -10.70 17.32 -13.61
CA ASP A 351 -11.37 17.90 -12.42
C ASP A 351 -10.32 18.20 -11.33
N THR A 352 -9.49 19.21 -11.58
CA THR A 352 -8.43 19.69 -10.67
C THR A 352 -8.98 20.21 -9.35
N VAL A 353 -10.21 20.73 -9.32
CA VAL A 353 -10.89 21.17 -8.08
C VAL A 353 -11.19 19.96 -7.17
N LEU A 354 -11.59 18.82 -7.73
CA LEU A 354 -11.70 17.57 -6.97
C LEU A 354 -10.34 17.09 -6.45
N VAL A 355 -9.27 17.18 -7.25
CA VAL A 355 -7.91 16.79 -6.82
C VAL A 355 -7.43 17.69 -5.68
N GLN A 356 -7.65 19.00 -5.77
CA GLN A 356 -7.37 19.94 -4.67
C GLN A 356 -8.14 19.54 -3.39
N LYS A 357 -9.46 19.33 -3.50
CA LYS A 357 -10.37 19.12 -2.36
C LYS A 357 -10.40 17.68 -1.79
N SER A 358 -9.78 16.71 -2.45
CA SER A 358 -9.84 15.29 -2.02
C SER A 358 -8.51 14.55 -2.12
N ILE A 359 -7.43 15.22 -2.50
CA ILE A 359 -6.06 14.71 -2.41
C ILE A 359 -5.20 15.75 -1.69
N LEU A 360 -5.05 16.93 -2.27
CA LEU A 360 -4.05 17.91 -1.82
C LEU A 360 -4.42 18.59 -0.49
N SER A 361 -5.71 18.78 -0.21
CA SER A 361 -6.20 19.29 1.08
C SER A 361 -5.92 18.36 2.27
N GLU A 362 -5.86 17.04 2.06
CA GLU A 362 -5.55 16.08 3.13
C GLU A 362 -4.06 16.09 3.54
N LEU A 363 -3.19 16.73 2.75
CA LEU A 363 -1.75 16.79 2.96
C LEU A 363 -1.27 18.09 3.62
N HIS A 364 -2.17 19.05 3.91
CA HIS A 364 -1.79 20.39 4.37
C HIS A 364 -0.98 20.41 5.68
N SER A 365 -1.27 19.51 6.63
CA SER A 365 -0.52 19.35 7.89
C SER A 365 0.74 18.47 7.76
N HIS A 366 1.06 17.99 6.56
CA HIS A 366 2.06 16.93 6.34
C HIS A 366 3.05 17.23 5.21
N TRP A 367 3.08 18.45 4.67
CA TRP A 367 3.93 18.77 3.52
C TRP A 367 5.43 18.58 3.77
N LEU A 368 5.89 18.79 5.01
CA LEU A 368 7.26 18.49 5.41
C LEU A 368 7.55 16.98 5.39
N ASP A 369 6.69 16.16 6.04
CA ASP A 369 6.79 14.70 6.04
C ASP A 369 6.82 14.14 4.60
N VAL A 370 5.93 14.67 3.75
CA VAL A 370 5.85 14.34 2.32
C VAL A 370 7.15 14.71 1.61
N ALA A 371 7.65 15.95 1.75
CA ALA A 371 8.86 16.42 1.08
C ALA A 371 10.13 15.70 1.52
N LEU A 372 10.23 15.30 2.79
CA LEU A 372 11.34 14.52 3.33
C LEU A 372 11.29 13.04 2.91
N HIS A 373 10.10 12.49 2.68
CA HIS A 373 9.94 11.06 2.38
C HIS A 373 10.27 10.69 0.92
N GLN A 374 10.92 9.54 0.72
CA GLN A 374 11.44 9.07 -0.58
C GLN A 374 10.35 8.83 -1.66
N ASN A 375 9.12 8.57 -1.24
CA ASN A 375 7.96 8.38 -2.13
C ASN A 375 7.06 9.63 -2.16
N GLY A 376 6.94 10.33 -1.04
CA GLY A 376 6.05 11.49 -0.91
C GLY A 376 6.57 12.68 -1.73
N SER A 377 7.88 12.92 -1.68
CA SER A 377 8.56 13.97 -2.47
C SER A 377 8.26 13.85 -3.96
N LYS A 378 8.07 12.64 -4.49
CA LYS A 378 7.72 12.40 -5.89
C LYS A 378 6.37 12.99 -6.30
N VAL A 379 5.43 13.15 -5.36
CA VAL A 379 4.12 13.78 -5.61
C VAL A 379 4.27 15.28 -5.87
N LEU A 380 5.16 15.95 -5.13
CA LEU A 380 5.54 17.35 -5.40
C LEU A 380 6.41 17.46 -6.67
N LEU A 381 7.39 16.57 -6.84
CA LEU A 381 8.31 16.57 -7.97
C LEU A 381 7.63 16.24 -9.31
N GLN A 382 6.49 15.53 -9.33
CA GLN A 382 5.72 15.33 -10.58
C GLN A 382 4.93 16.59 -11.00
N LEU A 383 4.54 17.45 -10.05
CA LEU A 383 3.96 18.76 -10.37
C LEU A 383 5.03 19.74 -10.86
N LEU A 384 6.19 19.75 -10.20
CA LEU A 384 7.27 20.72 -10.44
C LEU A 384 8.21 20.32 -11.59
N SER A 385 8.49 19.03 -11.77
CA SER A 385 9.56 18.51 -12.64
C SER A 385 9.15 17.13 -13.20
N PRO A 386 8.03 17.05 -13.95
CA PRO A 386 7.40 15.79 -14.36
C PRO A 386 8.34 14.88 -15.15
N LEU A 387 8.26 13.56 -14.91
CA LEU A 387 9.01 12.51 -15.62
C LEU A 387 10.56 12.66 -15.58
N ASN A 388 11.10 13.54 -14.75
CA ASN A 388 12.54 13.82 -14.65
C ASN A 388 13.32 12.60 -14.11
N SER A 389 14.26 12.07 -14.90
CA SER A 389 15.08 10.88 -14.58
C SER A 389 16.02 11.05 -13.39
N LYS A 390 16.18 12.27 -12.87
CA LYS A 390 16.86 12.55 -11.59
C LYS A 390 16.02 12.13 -10.37
N TYR A 391 14.69 12.01 -10.55
CA TYR A 391 13.71 11.83 -9.47
C TYR A 391 12.86 10.55 -9.64
N PHE A 392 12.63 10.13 -10.89
CA PHE A 392 11.85 8.96 -11.25
C PHE A 392 12.73 7.90 -11.92
N GLY A 393 12.60 6.63 -11.50
CA GLY A 393 13.26 5.50 -12.13
C GLY A 393 12.59 5.08 -13.45
N PRO A 394 13.25 4.25 -14.28
CA PRO A 394 12.73 3.89 -15.61
C PRO A 394 11.32 3.27 -15.61
N GLU A 395 11.02 2.40 -14.64
CA GLU A 395 9.68 1.80 -14.46
C GLU A 395 8.61 2.88 -14.18
N GLU A 396 8.95 3.90 -13.39
CA GLU A 396 8.03 4.98 -13.04
C GLU A 396 7.79 5.89 -14.25
N ILE A 397 8.85 6.26 -14.97
CA ILE A 397 8.76 7.07 -16.18
C ILE A 397 7.94 6.36 -17.26
N GLN A 398 8.15 5.05 -17.46
CA GLN A 398 7.36 4.24 -18.38
C GLN A 398 5.88 4.18 -17.96
N LEU A 399 5.61 3.93 -16.67
CA LEU A 399 4.25 3.81 -16.13
C LEU A 399 3.47 5.13 -16.13
N LEU A 400 4.16 6.28 -16.11
CA LEU A 400 3.58 7.63 -16.05
C LEU A 400 3.48 8.34 -17.41
N GLN A 401 3.97 7.74 -18.51
CA GLN A 401 3.77 8.26 -19.87
C GLN A 401 2.29 8.62 -20.14
N PRO A 402 2.00 9.55 -21.07
CA PRO A 402 0.62 9.82 -21.51
C PRO A 402 -0.09 8.50 -21.86
N PRO A 403 -1.24 8.18 -21.23
CA PRO A 403 -1.96 6.95 -21.52
C PRO A 403 -2.70 7.11 -22.84
N MET A 404 -2.11 6.52 -23.87
CA MET A 404 -2.75 6.37 -25.16
C MET A 404 -3.88 5.33 -25.04
N VAL A 405 -4.98 5.61 -25.72
CA VAL A 405 -6.10 4.69 -25.95
C VAL A 405 -6.40 4.68 -27.44
N ASP A 406 -6.94 3.57 -27.93
CA ASP A 406 -7.45 3.52 -29.29
C ASP A 406 -8.82 4.21 -29.37
N ASP A 407 -8.97 5.11 -30.32
CA ASP A 407 -10.24 5.73 -30.71
C ASP A 407 -10.35 5.66 -32.23
N ASN A 408 -11.11 4.66 -32.72
CA ASN A 408 -11.33 4.38 -34.14
C ASN A 408 -10.04 4.11 -34.96
N GLY A 409 -9.01 3.52 -34.34
CA GLY A 409 -7.71 3.23 -34.95
C GLY A 409 -6.67 4.35 -34.81
N GLU A 410 -7.04 5.51 -34.24
CA GLU A 410 -6.09 6.55 -33.83
C GLU A 410 -5.71 6.39 -32.35
N GLN A 411 -4.44 6.61 -32.03
CA GLN A 411 -3.94 6.56 -30.66
C GLN A 411 -4.05 7.95 -30.02
N VAL A 412 -5.03 8.14 -29.14
CA VAL A 412 -5.37 9.44 -28.53
C VAL A 412 -5.17 9.42 -27.00
N VAL A 413 -5.05 10.59 -26.37
CA VAL A 413 -4.98 10.67 -24.89
C VAL A 413 -6.36 10.74 -24.27
N ASN A 414 -6.59 9.94 -23.23
CA ASN A 414 -7.88 9.84 -22.54
C ASN A 414 -8.12 10.96 -21.50
N TYR A 415 -7.66 12.19 -21.75
CA TYR A 415 -7.95 13.37 -20.92
C TYR A 415 -8.08 14.61 -21.80
N LYS A 416 -8.87 15.59 -21.36
CA LYS A 416 -9.20 16.77 -22.20
C LYS A 416 -8.41 18.03 -21.84
N LYS A 417 -7.88 18.12 -20.62
CA LYS A 417 -7.04 19.25 -20.19
C LYS A 417 -5.59 18.96 -20.52
N ASP A 418 -4.94 19.97 -21.12
CA ASP A 418 -3.50 19.97 -21.38
C ASP A 418 -2.69 19.67 -20.09
N PRO A 419 -1.64 18.83 -20.15
CA PRO A 419 -0.85 18.48 -18.97
C PRO A 419 -0.18 19.65 -18.26
N GLN A 420 0.27 20.70 -18.97
CA GLN A 420 0.88 21.87 -18.34
C GLN A 420 -0.18 22.77 -17.71
N VAL A 421 -1.33 22.98 -18.35
CA VAL A 421 -2.47 23.70 -17.75
C VAL A 421 -2.94 22.98 -16.48
N ARG A 422 -3.08 21.64 -16.51
CA ARG A 422 -3.40 20.83 -15.32
C ARG A 422 -2.36 21.00 -14.21
N ARG A 423 -1.06 20.90 -14.51
CA ARG A 423 0.01 21.14 -13.51
C ARG A 423 -0.06 22.56 -12.94
N ASN A 424 -0.24 23.58 -13.78
CA ASN A 424 -0.31 24.98 -13.35
C ASN A 424 -1.50 25.23 -12.42
N GLU A 425 -2.69 24.67 -12.70
CA GLU A 425 -3.85 24.76 -11.80
C GLU A 425 -3.63 24.05 -10.46
N LEU A 426 -2.99 22.88 -10.47
CA LEU A 426 -2.69 22.11 -9.26
C LEU A 426 -1.60 22.80 -8.42
N TRP A 427 -0.55 23.32 -9.06
CA TRP A 427 0.51 24.08 -8.40
C TRP A 427 0.01 25.42 -7.85
N LYS A 428 -0.87 26.14 -8.56
CA LYS A 428 -1.42 27.42 -8.09
C LYS A 428 -2.14 27.31 -6.73
N GLY A 429 -2.81 26.19 -6.46
CA GLY A 429 -3.44 25.94 -5.15
C GLY A 429 -2.48 25.46 -4.06
N LEU A 430 -1.21 25.20 -4.39
CA LEU A 430 -0.17 24.74 -3.46
C LEU A 430 0.96 25.76 -3.23
N LYS A 431 1.27 26.62 -4.22
CA LYS A 431 2.51 27.44 -4.27
C LYS A 431 2.83 28.08 -2.92
N SER A 432 1.93 28.91 -2.39
CA SER A 432 2.13 29.58 -1.09
C SER A 432 2.37 28.61 0.07
N THR A 433 1.57 27.54 0.22
CA THR A 433 1.72 26.58 1.33
C THR A 433 3.03 25.80 1.26
N ILE A 434 3.49 25.45 0.04
CA ILE A 434 4.76 24.74 -0.17
C ILE A 434 5.95 25.68 -0.02
N GLU A 435 5.84 26.93 -0.48
CA GLU A 435 6.86 27.96 -0.26
C GLU A 435 7.03 28.26 1.23
N THR A 436 5.95 28.50 1.98
CA THR A 436 6.01 28.68 3.45
C THR A 436 6.65 27.48 4.14
N MET A 437 6.24 26.24 3.81
CA MET A 437 6.86 25.04 4.37
C MET A 437 8.36 24.95 4.05
N CYS A 438 8.77 25.34 2.83
CA CYS A 438 10.16 25.39 2.43
C CYS A 438 10.97 26.48 3.16
N SER A 439 10.38 27.67 3.41
CA SER A 439 11.01 28.74 4.19
C SER A 439 11.23 28.32 5.64
N GLU A 440 10.18 27.81 6.29
CA GLU A 440 10.20 27.38 7.70
C GLU A 440 11.16 26.20 7.96
N ASN A 441 11.46 25.39 6.95
CA ASN A 441 12.17 24.11 7.11
C ASN A 441 13.40 23.95 6.20
N ALA A 442 13.96 25.05 5.66
CA ALA A 442 15.05 25.05 4.69
C ALA A 442 16.25 24.16 5.11
N ALA A 443 16.68 24.25 6.37
CA ALA A 443 17.78 23.45 6.92
C ALA A 443 17.49 21.94 6.95
N ALA A 444 16.27 21.54 7.33
CA ALA A 444 15.85 20.13 7.35
C ALA A 444 15.71 19.56 5.93
N LEU A 445 15.21 20.38 5.00
CA LEU A 445 15.11 20.01 3.59
C LEU A 445 16.50 19.83 2.96
N LEU A 446 17.44 20.76 3.19
CA LEU A 446 18.81 20.69 2.65
C LEU A 446 19.59 19.46 3.14
N ARG A 447 19.41 19.05 4.41
CA ARG A 447 19.98 17.80 4.95
C ARG A 447 19.28 16.52 4.44
N SER A 448 18.20 16.63 3.68
CA SER A 448 17.50 15.49 3.08
C SER A 448 17.81 15.32 1.60
N LYS A 449 17.99 14.08 1.16
CA LYS A 449 18.07 13.75 -0.28
C LYS A 449 16.76 14.11 -0.98
N SER A 450 15.63 13.74 -0.39
CA SER A 450 14.27 14.03 -0.90
C SER A 450 13.93 15.51 -0.75
N GLY A 451 14.16 16.07 0.44
CA GLY A 451 13.82 17.45 0.77
C GLY A 451 14.56 18.45 -0.11
N GLY A 452 15.87 18.27 -0.31
CA GLY A 452 16.68 19.12 -1.17
C GLY A 452 16.42 18.91 -2.67
N HIS A 453 15.71 17.87 -3.08
CA HIS A 453 15.15 17.78 -4.43
C HIS A 453 13.90 18.66 -4.56
N VAL A 454 12.98 18.59 -3.59
CA VAL A 454 11.78 19.43 -3.54
C VAL A 454 12.16 20.91 -3.47
N LEU A 455 12.98 21.30 -2.48
CA LEU A 455 13.44 22.68 -2.30
C LEU A 455 14.10 23.24 -3.57
N PHE A 456 14.94 22.45 -4.26
CA PHE A 456 15.57 22.86 -5.50
C PHE A 456 14.56 23.16 -6.62
N GLU A 457 13.57 22.30 -6.87
CA GLU A 457 12.58 22.56 -7.92
C GLU A 457 11.54 23.63 -7.52
N VAL A 458 11.31 23.86 -6.21
CA VAL A 458 10.50 24.98 -5.71
C VAL A 458 11.24 26.31 -5.90
N VAL A 459 12.46 26.47 -5.39
CA VAL A 459 13.28 27.70 -5.54
C VAL A 459 13.47 28.05 -7.03
N LYS A 460 13.67 27.06 -7.89
CA LYS A 460 13.77 27.23 -9.35
C LYS A 460 12.49 27.78 -10.02
N GLN A 461 11.33 27.73 -9.36
CA GLN A 461 10.02 28.15 -9.85
C GLN A 461 9.35 29.23 -8.97
N ALA A 462 10.09 29.74 -7.99
CA ALA A 462 9.60 30.66 -6.98
C ALA A 462 10.18 32.06 -7.21
N ASP A 463 9.36 32.95 -7.74
CA ASP A 463 9.56 34.41 -7.73
C ASP A 463 9.34 34.97 -6.31
N ASN A 464 9.88 34.29 -5.30
CA ASN A 464 9.60 34.51 -3.88
C ASN A 464 10.90 34.89 -3.14
N GLU A 465 11.03 36.17 -2.84
CA GLU A 465 12.20 36.74 -2.15
C GLU A 465 12.26 36.29 -0.68
N ASP A 466 11.11 36.11 0.00
CA ASP A 466 11.06 35.62 1.39
C ASP A 466 11.58 34.18 1.51
N LEU A 467 11.23 33.30 0.57
CA LEU A 467 11.79 31.95 0.50
C LEU A 467 13.30 31.97 0.24
N THR A 468 13.75 32.85 -0.66
CA THR A 468 15.17 33.00 -0.97
C THR A 468 15.95 33.48 0.26
N ALA A 469 15.41 34.49 0.96
CA ALA A 469 15.97 35.02 2.21
C ALA A 469 15.97 33.98 3.35
N ALA A 470 14.89 33.20 3.52
CA ALA A 470 14.83 32.15 4.54
C ALA A 470 15.84 31.02 4.28
N VAL A 471 16.05 30.63 3.02
CA VAL A 471 17.12 29.68 2.67
C VAL A 471 18.51 30.30 2.89
N PHE A 472 18.71 31.61 2.70
CA PHE A 472 19.98 32.27 3.00
C PHE A 472 20.24 32.33 4.51
N ASP A 473 19.24 32.74 5.30
CA ASP A 473 19.32 32.82 6.76
C ASP A 473 19.68 31.45 7.36
N ALA A 474 18.97 30.39 6.95
CA ALA A 474 19.26 29.02 7.35
C ALA A 474 20.69 28.55 7.01
N VAL A 475 21.37 29.16 6.03
CA VAL A 475 22.71 28.77 5.56
C VAL A 475 23.81 29.70 6.09
N MET A 476 23.48 30.93 6.51
CA MET A 476 24.40 31.88 7.13
C MET A 476 24.41 31.80 8.66
N ASN A 477 23.22 31.70 9.26
CA ASN A 477 22.94 32.04 10.66
C ASN A 477 22.49 30.83 11.51
N GLU A 478 22.65 29.61 10.99
CA GLU A 478 22.31 28.37 11.68
C GLU A 478 23.00 28.27 13.05
N GLU A 479 22.22 28.09 14.12
CA GLU A 479 22.74 27.93 15.47
C GLU A 479 23.64 26.69 15.58
N ALA A 480 24.81 26.85 16.19
CA ALA A 480 25.76 25.76 16.38
C ALA A 480 25.22 24.74 17.41
N GLN A 481 24.81 23.57 16.93
CA GLN A 481 24.33 22.46 17.76
C GLN A 481 25.41 21.37 17.88
N ASP A 482 25.60 20.83 19.08
CA ASP A 482 26.64 19.83 19.35
C ASP A 482 26.51 18.59 18.45
N GLY A 483 27.56 18.30 17.69
CA GLY A 483 27.61 17.17 16.75
C GLY A 483 26.92 17.39 15.40
N VAL A 484 26.33 18.57 15.15
CA VAL A 484 25.70 18.91 13.86
C VAL A 484 26.66 19.74 13.00
N GLU A 485 27.00 19.24 11.81
CA GLU A 485 27.75 20.05 10.82
C GLU A 485 26.83 21.16 10.24
N PRO A 486 27.29 22.42 10.15
CA PRO A 486 26.51 23.50 9.54
C PRO A 486 26.27 23.24 8.06
N LEU A 487 25.19 23.75 7.46
CA LEU A 487 24.75 23.36 6.10
C LEU A 487 25.81 23.45 4.98
N PHE A 488 26.74 24.41 5.03
CA PHE A 488 27.85 24.50 4.06
C PHE A 488 28.87 23.36 4.18
N ALA A 489 28.92 22.73 5.35
CA ALA A 489 29.81 21.62 5.70
C ALA A 489 29.08 20.27 5.82
N ASP A 490 27.76 20.19 6.00
CA ASP A 490 27.05 18.89 6.08
C ASP A 490 27.19 18.05 4.79
N SER A 491 27.22 16.73 4.97
CA SER A 491 27.41 15.68 3.97
C SER A 491 26.43 15.68 2.79
N LEU A 492 25.20 16.19 2.97
CA LEU A 492 24.17 16.28 1.93
C LEU A 492 23.89 17.73 1.53
N ALA A 493 23.74 18.63 2.50
CA ALA A 493 23.42 20.03 2.26
C ALA A 493 24.46 20.73 1.38
N HIS A 494 25.77 20.50 1.58
CA HIS A 494 26.79 21.09 0.69
C HIS A 494 26.60 20.72 -0.79
N LYS A 495 25.97 19.58 -1.12
CA LYS A 495 25.66 19.17 -2.51
C LYS A 495 24.37 19.79 -3.02
N GLN A 496 23.36 19.95 -2.16
CA GLN A 496 22.13 20.66 -2.54
C GLN A 496 22.39 22.17 -2.71
N LEU A 497 23.26 22.77 -1.89
CA LEU A 497 23.74 24.14 -2.04
C LEU A 497 24.51 24.35 -3.36
N GLN A 498 25.47 23.48 -3.69
CA GLN A 498 26.16 23.52 -4.99
C GLN A 498 25.18 23.50 -6.18
N ARG A 499 24.05 22.78 -6.06
CA ARG A 499 22.98 22.79 -7.09
C ARG A 499 22.20 24.10 -7.10
N LEU A 500 21.78 24.60 -5.93
CA LEU A 500 21.00 25.83 -5.82
C LEU A 500 21.79 27.04 -6.37
N ILE A 501 23.11 27.05 -6.19
CA ILE A 501 24.02 28.06 -6.78
C ILE A 501 23.98 28.05 -8.32
N GLY A 502 23.65 26.91 -8.95
CA GLY A 502 23.43 26.80 -10.39
C GLY A 502 22.05 27.29 -10.87
N ILE A 503 21.20 27.82 -9.98
CA ILE A 503 20.02 28.62 -10.34
C ILE A 503 20.49 30.08 -10.36
N GLU A 504 20.58 30.70 -11.54
CA GLU A 504 21.26 31.99 -11.75
C GLU A 504 20.86 33.10 -10.76
N SER A 505 19.56 33.29 -10.53
CA SER A 505 19.02 34.27 -9.58
C SER A 505 19.46 34.01 -8.14
N PHE A 506 19.30 32.77 -7.66
CA PHE A 506 19.69 32.34 -6.32
C PHE A 506 21.22 32.40 -6.13
N GLY A 507 21.98 31.90 -7.10
CA GLY A 507 23.45 31.91 -7.08
C GLY A 507 24.02 33.32 -7.00
N LYS A 508 23.48 34.26 -7.78
CA LYS A 508 23.84 35.67 -7.69
C LYS A 508 23.48 36.27 -6.32
N ALA A 509 22.23 36.14 -5.88
CA ALA A 509 21.78 36.74 -4.64
C ALA A 509 22.50 36.16 -3.40
N LEU A 510 22.84 34.86 -3.39
CA LEU A 510 23.62 34.24 -2.33
C LEU A 510 25.08 34.73 -2.32
N LEU A 511 25.66 34.99 -3.49
CA LEU A 511 27.00 35.58 -3.60
C LEU A 511 27.03 37.02 -3.06
N GLU A 512 25.96 37.79 -3.28
CA GLU A 512 25.80 39.16 -2.78
C GLU A 512 25.53 39.19 -1.27
N ALA A 513 24.85 38.18 -0.71
CA ALA A 513 24.65 38.00 0.73
C ALA A 513 25.89 37.45 1.48
N LEU A 514 26.81 36.77 0.80
CA LEU A 514 27.97 36.10 1.41
C LEU A 514 29.00 37.08 1.98
N THR A 515 29.01 37.22 3.30
CA THR A 515 29.95 38.13 3.99
C THR A 515 31.40 37.64 3.93
N LYS A 516 32.37 38.56 3.98
CA LYS A 516 33.81 38.21 4.01
C LYS A 516 34.17 37.24 5.15
N PRO A 517 33.66 37.39 6.39
CA PRO A 517 33.83 36.37 7.44
C PRO A 517 33.30 34.99 7.03
N ALA A 518 32.06 34.89 6.51
CA ALA A 518 31.46 33.62 6.10
C ALA A 518 32.31 32.88 5.04
N ILE A 519 32.72 33.59 3.98
CA ILE A 519 33.60 33.04 2.92
C ILE A 519 34.91 32.46 3.51
N ASN A 520 35.52 33.14 4.49
CA ASN A 520 36.74 32.67 5.12
C ASN A 520 36.51 31.49 6.07
N THR A 521 35.38 31.42 6.76
CA THR A 521 34.98 30.25 7.56
C THR A 521 34.70 29.04 6.68
N TRP A 522 34.00 29.20 5.56
CA TRP A 522 33.64 28.10 4.66
C TRP A 522 34.89 27.47 4.03
N ALA A 523 35.86 28.29 3.60
CA ALA A 523 37.11 27.86 2.97
C ALA A 523 38.04 27.01 3.86
N LYS A 524 37.81 26.99 5.18
CA LYS A 524 38.52 26.12 6.14
C LYS A 524 38.03 24.67 6.08
N THR A 525 36.82 24.44 5.55
CA THR A 525 36.21 23.12 5.49
C THR A 525 36.27 22.56 4.07
N ASN A 526 36.58 21.27 3.93
CA ASN A 526 36.72 20.64 2.61
C ASN A 526 35.44 20.77 1.77
N ARG A 527 34.26 20.65 2.42
CA ARG A 527 32.95 20.74 1.78
C ARG A 527 32.49 22.18 1.54
N GLY A 528 32.73 23.11 2.47
CA GLY A 528 32.46 24.54 2.28
C GLY A 528 33.27 25.14 1.12
N SER A 529 34.53 24.72 0.95
CA SER A 529 35.32 25.08 -0.23
C SER A 529 34.72 24.55 -1.55
N PHE A 530 34.05 23.39 -1.55
CA PHE A 530 33.29 22.94 -2.73
C PHE A 530 32.03 23.77 -2.97
N VAL A 531 31.37 24.31 -1.94
CA VAL A 531 30.26 25.26 -2.09
C VAL A 531 30.77 26.59 -2.69
N LEU A 532 31.87 27.14 -2.18
CA LEU A 532 32.50 28.34 -2.74
C LEU A 532 32.96 28.12 -4.20
N LEU A 533 33.48 26.94 -4.51
CA LEU A 533 33.90 26.57 -5.87
C LEU A 533 32.72 26.43 -6.85
N ALA A 534 31.49 26.17 -6.38
CA ALA A 534 30.33 26.11 -7.26
C ALA A 534 30.01 27.46 -7.91
N PHE A 535 30.11 28.58 -7.21
CA PHE A 535 29.89 29.91 -7.81
C PHE A 535 30.82 30.16 -9.02
N VAL A 536 32.03 29.59 -9.00
CA VAL A 536 33.01 29.70 -10.10
C VAL A 536 32.78 28.64 -11.19
N LYS A 537 32.24 27.46 -10.85
CA LYS A 537 31.92 26.39 -11.81
C LYS A 537 30.65 26.66 -12.61
N GLU A 538 29.58 27.09 -11.92
CA GLU A 538 28.29 27.46 -12.49
C GLU A 538 28.31 28.89 -13.10
N GLN A 539 29.49 29.52 -13.17
CA GLN A 539 29.75 30.81 -13.82
C GLN A 539 28.91 32.00 -13.29
N VAL A 540 28.59 31.99 -11.99
CA VAL A 540 27.83 33.07 -11.35
C VAL A 540 28.55 34.41 -11.55
N ALA A 541 27.79 35.42 -12.00
CA ALA A 541 28.32 36.72 -12.37
C ALA A 541 29.16 37.35 -11.24
N GLY A 542 30.41 37.72 -11.53
CA GLY A 542 31.33 38.34 -10.57
C GLY A 542 32.00 37.40 -9.56
N ALA A 543 31.61 36.11 -9.49
CA ALA A 543 32.06 35.17 -8.44
C ALA A 543 33.58 35.11 -8.24
N SER A 544 34.35 34.94 -9.32
CA SER A 544 35.81 34.87 -9.23
C SER A 544 36.43 36.13 -8.60
N ALA A 545 35.95 37.32 -8.98
CA ALA A 545 36.45 38.59 -8.43
C ALA A 545 36.00 38.81 -6.97
N ALA A 546 34.76 38.48 -6.63
CA ALA A 546 34.23 38.59 -5.28
C ALA A 546 34.99 37.66 -4.31
N LEU A 547 35.16 36.38 -4.69
CA LEU A 547 35.88 35.39 -3.88
C LEU A 547 37.38 35.72 -3.77
N LYS A 548 38.04 36.13 -4.85
CA LYS A 548 39.44 36.63 -4.82
C LYS A 548 39.64 37.80 -3.83
N LYS A 549 38.67 38.73 -3.76
CA LYS A 549 38.72 39.90 -2.86
C LYS A 549 38.39 39.55 -1.39
N ALA A 550 37.55 38.53 -1.19
CA ALA A 550 37.12 38.10 0.13
C ALA A 550 38.11 37.13 0.83
N LEU A 551 38.66 36.16 0.11
CA LEU A 551 39.43 35.06 0.70
C LEU A 551 40.82 35.50 1.21
N ASP A 552 41.10 35.23 2.49
CA ASP A 552 42.35 35.56 3.16
C ASP A 552 43.24 34.31 3.27
N VAL A 553 43.95 34.02 2.18
CA VAL A 553 44.81 32.83 2.02
C VAL A 553 45.94 32.76 3.07
N LYS A 554 46.23 33.86 3.78
CA LYS A 554 47.21 33.89 4.88
C LYS A 554 46.63 33.37 6.20
N LYS A 555 45.30 33.31 6.35
CA LYS A 555 44.60 32.77 7.54
C LYS A 555 44.24 31.28 7.44
N LEU A 556 44.50 30.66 6.28
CA LEU A 556 44.39 29.21 6.09
C LEU A 556 45.71 28.53 6.50
N SER A 557 45.62 27.58 7.43
CA SER A 557 46.72 26.70 7.84
C SER A 557 47.14 25.73 6.73
N ALA A 558 48.30 25.10 6.90
CA ALA A 558 48.80 24.12 5.93
C ALA A 558 47.87 22.90 5.76
N THR A 559 47.20 22.47 6.84
CA THR A 559 46.21 21.38 6.80
C THR A 559 44.92 21.79 6.10
N GLU A 560 44.40 22.99 6.37
CA GLU A 560 43.22 23.55 5.66
C GLU A 560 43.50 23.71 4.15
N LYS A 561 44.71 24.14 3.76
CA LYS A 561 45.13 24.24 2.35
C LYS A 561 45.30 22.88 1.66
N ALA A 562 45.66 21.84 2.40
CA ALA A 562 45.80 20.48 1.87
C ALA A 562 44.46 19.77 1.60
N LEU A 563 43.34 20.31 2.08
CA LEU A 563 42.00 19.79 1.79
C LEU A 563 41.69 19.92 0.30
N ALA A 564 41.24 18.82 -0.34
CA ALA A 564 41.06 18.75 -1.79
C ALA A 564 40.13 19.86 -2.34
N GLY A 565 39.03 20.18 -1.65
CA GLY A 565 38.14 21.27 -2.03
C GLY A 565 38.79 22.64 -1.90
N THR A 566 39.56 22.89 -0.84
CA THR A 566 40.27 24.16 -0.62
C THR A 566 41.40 24.34 -1.61
N LYS A 567 42.17 23.28 -1.90
CA LYS A 567 43.19 23.28 -2.97
C LYS A 567 42.57 23.62 -4.33
N LEU A 568 41.50 22.93 -4.74
CA LEU A 568 40.82 23.19 -6.01
C LEU A 568 40.19 24.60 -6.08
N LEU A 569 39.74 25.14 -4.94
CA LEU A 569 39.26 26.53 -4.85
C LEU A 569 40.40 27.53 -5.07
N LEU A 570 41.56 27.34 -4.41
CA LEU A 570 42.72 28.20 -4.58
C LEU A 570 43.30 28.10 -5.99
N GLU A 571 43.42 26.90 -6.56
CA GLU A 571 43.84 26.69 -7.95
C GLU A 571 42.90 27.40 -8.95
N LYS A 572 41.57 27.23 -8.79
CA LYS A 572 40.58 27.83 -9.70
C LYS A 572 40.41 29.34 -9.51
N LEU A 573 40.87 29.89 -8.38
CA LEU A 573 40.95 31.33 -8.12
C LEU A 573 42.36 31.90 -8.37
N GLU A 574 43.34 31.15 -8.86
CA GLU A 574 44.72 31.62 -9.10
C GLU A 574 45.38 32.18 -7.81
N LEU A 575 45.13 31.50 -6.68
CA LEU A 575 45.51 31.86 -5.31
C LEU A 575 46.30 30.75 -4.57
N ALA A 576 46.78 29.73 -5.29
CA ALA A 576 47.44 28.54 -4.74
C ALA A 576 48.88 28.82 -4.24
#